data_AF-A0A518A7Y6-F1
#
_entry.id   AF-A0A518A7Y6-F1
#
_cell.length_a   1.000
_cell.length_b   1.000
_cell.length_c   1.000
_cell.angle_alpha   90.00
_cell.angle_beta   90.00
_cell.angle_gamma   90.00
#
_symmetry.space_group_name_H-M   'P 1'
#
loop_
_entity.id
_entity.type
_entity.pdbx_description
1 polymer ?
#
loop_
_entity_poly.entity_id
_entity_poly.type
_entity_poly.pdbx_seq_one_letter_code
_entity_poly.pdbx_strand_id
1 'polypeptide(L)'
;MLIWEIFYSYQVGQNMVVRFKCKCGKSLKAPDEYIGKKVSCSKCDQVMRVPEKEDSLSESEEKPKKRVPKKQLQEFTLPPLSEVRKPEEVMAESSSSTPSSVIVEDSACSNIAQQMLKKKSSHKTNDPYQSGHGDSASTASKPEKQSGISKWMKENKHAAEAIKYNARLIIPGAAVVVVVCLGLYWIMTAMVGTTEHPPLEQISGIVTLDDKPLPHAEVVFVPQDEWKEDKIPAQSEGFTDDQGHFELSYLKGLKGAAMGTHVVRIFSTETQIPIIYNVKSILTYDVKGSDSHAEFKLVSR
;
A
#
# COMPACT_ATOMS: atom_id res chain seq x y z
N MET A 1 30.79 32.10 -25.13
CA MET A 1 29.89 31.13 -24.47
C MET A 1 30.48 29.72 -24.60
N LEU A 2 31.71 29.52 -24.12
CA LEU A 2 32.54 28.32 -24.38
C LEU A 2 33.57 28.11 -23.24
N ILE A 3 33.15 28.15 -21.96
CA ILE A 3 34.06 27.96 -20.81
C ILE A 3 33.40 27.21 -19.63
N TRP A 4 32.51 26.24 -19.91
CA TRP A 4 31.84 25.45 -18.85
C TRP A 4 31.96 23.91 -19.01
N GLU A 5 32.67 23.42 -20.04
CA GLU A 5 32.79 21.97 -20.33
C GLU A 5 34.03 21.26 -19.75
N ILE A 6 34.82 21.91 -18.87
CA ILE A 6 36.13 21.38 -18.44
C ILE A 6 36.17 20.95 -16.95
N PHE A 7 35.11 21.19 -16.16
CA PHE A 7 35.21 21.14 -14.69
C PHE A 7 34.38 20.10 -13.92
N TYR A 8 33.74 19.12 -14.59
CA TYR A 8 32.95 18.08 -13.90
C TYR A 8 33.30 16.64 -14.33
N SER A 9 34.58 16.32 -14.30
CA SER A 9 35.12 14.96 -14.44
C SER A 9 36.17 14.68 -13.37
N TYR A 10 35.77 14.64 -12.09
CA TYR A 10 36.72 14.35 -10.99
C TYR A 10 36.07 13.70 -9.75
N GLN A 11 36.30 12.39 -9.59
CA GLN A 11 36.09 11.56 -8.38
C GLN A 11 34.61 11.39 -7.93
N VAL A 12 34.16 10.30 -7.28
CA VAL A 12 34.78 9.16 -6.56
C VAL A 12 34.04 7.88 -7.04
N GLY A 13 34.60 6.68 -7.24
CA GLY A 13 35.78 6.07 -6.66
C GLY A 13 35.40 4.91 -5.72
N GLN A 14 34.67 3.89 -6.21
CA GLN A 14 34.24 2.75 -5.39
C GLN A 14 35.45 2.01 -4.80
N ASN A 15 35.62 2.14 -3.48
CA ASN A 15 36.79 1.64 -2.76
C ASN A 15 36.65 0.14 -2.49
N MET A 16 36.80 -0.68 -3.54
CA MET A 16 36.71 -2.13 -3.44
C MET A 16 37.79 -2.70 -2.51
N VAL A 17 37.42 -3.77 -1.78
CA VAL A 17 38.29 -4.44 -0.80
C VAL A 17 38.49 -5.91 -1.14
N VAL A 18 39.71 -6.27 -1.54
CA VAL A 18 40.16 -7.66 -1.70
C VAL A 18 40.20 -8.34 -0.32
N ARG A 19 39.62 -9.54 -0.23
CA ARG A 19 39.72 -10.41 0.95
C ARG A 19 40.59 -11.62 0.62
N PHE A 20 41.67 -11.84 1.36
CA PHE A 20 42.59 -12.95 1.14
C PHE A 20 43.01 -13.58 2.47
N LYS A 21 43.51 -14.82 2.44
CA LYS A 21 43.93 -15.55 3.66
C LYS A 21 45.44 -15.51 3.83
N CYS A 22 45.90 -15.19 5.04
CA CYS A 22 47.29 -15.38 5.42
C CYS A 22 47.61 -16.86 5.64
N LYS A 23 48.88 -17.26 5.52
CA LYS A 23 49.35 -18.63 5.81
C LYS A 23 49.06 -19.09 7.25
N CYS A 24 48.89 -18.16 8.20
CA CYS A 24 48.44 -18.45 9.57
C CYS A 24 46.92 -18.68 9.72
N GLY A 25 46.18 -18.72 8.62
CA GLY A 25 44.73 -18.91 8.57
C GLY A 25 43.88 -17.65 8.80
N LYS A 26 44.48 -16.51 9.15
CA LYS A 26 43.73 -15.24 9.35
C LYS A 26 43.34 -14.62 8.01
N SER A 27 42.05 -14.36 7.81
CA SER A 27 41.56 -13.55 6.70
C SER A 27 41.91 -12.08 6.91
N LEU A 28 42.50 -11.47 5.88
CA LEU A 28 42.86 -10.05 5.81
C LEU A 28 41.99 -9.35 4.76
N LYS A 29 41.83 -8.04 4.90
CA LYS A 29 41.17 -7.16 3.92
C LYS A 29 42.19 -6.09 3.51
N ALA A 30 42.29 -5.80 2.23
CA ALA A 30 43.09 -4.69 1.71
C ALA A 30 42.29 -3.97 0.60
N PRO A 31 42.38 -2.64 0.46
CA PRO A 31 41.82 -1.95 -0.70
C PRO A 31 42.45 -2.46 -2.00
N ASP A 32 41.72 -2.38 -3.11
CA ASP A 32 42.20 -2.81 -4.43
C ASP A 32 43.48 -2.07 -4.86
N GLU A 33 43.74 -0.84 -4.37
CA GLU A 33 45.01 -0.12 -4.54
C GLU A 33 46.25 -0.86 -4.00
N TYR A 34 46.06 -1.89 -3.15
CA TYR A 34 47.13 -2.68 -2.56
C TYR A 34 47.39 -4.00 -3.29
N ILE A 35 46.63 -4.30 -4.35
CA ILE A 35 46.91 -5.41 -5.26
C ILE A 35 48.38 -5.36 -5.73
N GLY A 36 49.07 -6.51 -5.69
CA GLY A 36 50.50 -6.64 -5.99
C GLY A 36 51.47 -6.09 -4.92
N LYS A 37 51.02 -5.18 -4.03
CA LYS A 37 51.82 -4.60 -2.94
C LYS A 37 52.00 -5.57 -1.77
N LYS A 38 53.07 -5.38 -0.99
CA LYS A 38 53.37 -6.15 0.22
C LYS A 38 52.61 -5.58 1.43
N VAL A 39 51.96 -6.45 2.18
CA VAL A 39 51.23 -6.14 3.42
C VAL A 39 51.57 -7.16 4.51
N SER A 40 51.56 -6.75 5.78
CA SER A 40 51.86 -7.60 6.94
C SER A 40 50.59 -8.18 7.59
N CYS A 41 50.67 -9.42 8.07
CA CYS A 41 49.56 -10.03 8.80
C CYS A 41 49.58 -9.66 10.29
N SER A 42 48.52 -9.01 10.78
CA SER A 42 48.30 -8.63 12.20
C SER A 42 48.05 -9.80 13.17
N LYS A 43 48.74 -10.93 13.00
CA LYS A 43 48.71 -12.10 13.90
C LYS A 43 50.03 -12.87 13.91
N CYS A 44 50.79 -12.84 12.83
CA CYS A 44 52.06 -13.57 12.70
C CYS A 44 53.17 -12.75 12.00
N ASP A 45 52.92 -11.46 11.78
CA ASP A 45 53.79 -10.45 11.15
C ASP A 45 54.41 -10.82 9.80
N GLN A 46 53.94 -11.91 9.20
CA GLN A 46 54.40 -12.38 7.90
C GLN A 46 53.99 -11.39 6.81
N VAL A 47 54.99 -10.90 6.08
CA VAL A 47 54.82 -10.03 4.91
C VAL A 47 54.46 -10.88 3.70
N MET A 48 53.36 -10.53 3.03
CA MET A 48 52.86 -11.23 1.83
C MET A 48 52.29 -10.23 0.82
N ARG A 49 52.18 -10.62 -0.45
CA ARG A 49 51.55 -9.78 -1.48
C ARG A 49 50.04 -10.00 -1.51
N VAL A 50 49.28 -8.94 -1.77
CA VAL A 50 47.86 -9.03 -2.10
C VAL A 50 47.74 -9.62 -3.51
N PRO A 51 46.96 -10.69 -3.73
CA PRO A 51 46.79 -11.29 -5.06
C PRO A 51 46.02 -10.36 -6.01
N GLU A 52 46.32 -10.46 -7.29
CA GLU A 52 45.54 -9.84 -8.38
C GLU A 52 44.19 -10.57 -8.53
N LYS A 53 43.15 -9.82 -8.94
CA LYS A 53 41.81 -10.38 -9.18
C LYS A 53 41.80 -11.09 -10.54
N GLU A 54 42.33 -12.31 -10.57
CA GLU A 54 42.17 -13.22 -11.69
C GLU A 54 41.01 -14.21 -11.38
N ASP A 55 39.92 -14.07 -12.13
CA ASP A 55 38.89 -15.06 -12.46
C ASP A 55 38.40 -16.04 -11.36
N SER A 56 37.79 -15.50 -10.30
CA SER A 56 37.01 -16.31 -9.35
C SER A 56 35.64 -16.75 -9.89
N LEU A 57 35.61 -17.35 -11.09
CA LEU A 57 34.44 -18.05 -11.67
C LEU A 57 34.77 -19.42 -12.31
N SER A 58 36.01 -19.90 -12.19
CA SER A 58 36.38 -21.32 -12.36
C SER A 58 36.93 -21.89 -11.03
N GLU A 59 37.01 -23.22 -10.92
CA GLU A 59 37.51 -23.95 -9.74
C GLU A 59 36.72 -23.77 -8.43
N SER A 60 35.40 -24.04 -8.47
CA SER A 60 34.75 -24.71 -7.34
C SER A 60 34.58 -26.19 -7.68
N GLU A 61 35.44 -27.03 -7.10
CA GLU A 61 35.63 -28.43 -7.49
C GLU A 61 34.36 -29.29 -7.46
N GLU A 62 34.25 -30.08 -8.52
CA GLU A 62 33.42 -31.25 -8.65
C GLU A 62 33.57 -32.20 -7.44
N LYS A 63 32.54 -32.30 -6.59
CA LYS A 63 32.49 -33.35 -5.56
C LYS A 63 32.30 -34.72 -6.22
N PRO A 64 33.13 -35.73 -5.88
CA PRO A 64 33.00 -37.06 -6.48
C PRO A 64 31.68 -37.72 -6.08
N LYS A 65 30.92 -38.15 -7.08
CA LYS A 65 29.65 -38.89 -6.94
C LYS A 65 29.88 -40.21 -6.19
N LYS A 66 29.71 -40.22 -4.87
CA LYS A 66 29.48 -41.47 -4.13
C LYS A 66 28.19 -42.09 -4.66
N ARG A 67 28.29 -43.29 -5.25
CA ARG A 67 27.17 -44.05 -5.78
C ARG A 67 26.14 -44.29 -4.68
N VAL A 68 24.95 -43.70 -4.81
CA VAL A 68 23.79 -44.09 -4.02
C VAL A 68 23.37 -45.49 -4.51
N PRO A 69 23.26 -46.50 -3.62
CA PRO A 69 22.82 -47.83 -4.03
C PRO A 69 21.37 -47.79 -4.51
N LYS A 70 21.13 -48.42 -5.65
CA LYS A 70 19.84 -48.47 -6.36
C LYS A 70 18.82 -49.27 -5.54
N LYS A 71 18.01 -48.60 -4.72
CA LYS A 71 16.84 -49.21 -4.05
C LYS A 71 15.67 -48.23 -3.96
N GLN A 72 14.52 -48.70 -4.47
CA GLN A 72 13.20 -48.05 -4.40
C GLN A 72 13.09 -46.65 -5.01
N LEU A 73 13.02 -46.63 -6.35
CA LEU A 73 11.94 -45.88 -6.99
C LEU A 73 10.63 -46.49 -6.44
N GLN A 74 9.91 -45.75 -5.59
CA GLN A 74 8.49 -46.02 -5.42
C GLN A 74 7.76 -45.20 -6.47
N GLU A 75 7.14 -45.94 -7.38
CA GLU A 75 6.34 -45.45 -8.48
C GLU A 75 5.13 -44.70 -7.91
N PHE A 76 5.17 -43.37 -8.00
CA PHE A 76 4.09 -42.51 -7.54
C PHE A 76 3.01 -42.46 -8.62
N THR A 77 2.22 -43.54 -8.71
CA THR A 77 1.11 -43.64 -9.66
C THR A 77 0.10 -42.53 -9.37
N LEU A 78 -0.03 -41.58 -10.29
CA LEU A 78 -1.11 -40.60 -10.24
C LEU A 78 -2.46 -41.33 -10.29
N PRO A 79 -3.45 -40.96 -9.45
CA PRO A 79 -4.78 -41.54 -9.54
C PRO A 79 -5.41 -41.19 -10.90
N PRO A 80 -6.17 -42.12 -11.52
CA PRO A 80 -6.75 -41.89 -12.83
C PRO A 80 -7.77 -40.74 -12.80
N LEU A 81 -7.68 -39.85 -13.80
CA LEU A 81 -8.63 -38.76 -14.06
C LEU A 81 -9.94 -39.33 -14.64
N SER A 82 -10.73 -40.02 -13.82
CA SER A 82 -12.00 -40.60 -14.28
C SER A 82 -13.04 -40.80 -13.17
N GLU A 83 -13.39 -39.73 -12.43
CA GLU A 83 -14.77 -39.63 -11.91
C GLU A 83 -15.28 -38.18 -11.79
N VAL A 84 -15.45 -37.56 -12.95
CA VAL A 84 -16.28 -36.35 -13.09
C VAL A 84 -17.74 -36.76 -12.93
N ARG A 85 -18.30 -36.64 -11.72
CA ARG A 85 -19.76 -36.67 -11.54
C ARG A 85 -20.35 -35.29 -11.82
N LYS A 86 -20.96 -35.16 -13.01
CA LYS A 86 -22.02 -34.17 -13.26
C LYS A 86 -23.39 -34.76 -12.84
N PRO A 87 -24.42 -33.94 -12.59
CA PRO A 87 -25.65 -34.37 -11.92
C PRO A 87 -26.73 -34.86 -12.89
N GLU A 88 -27.55 -35.81 -12.42
CA GLU A 88 -28.88 -36.12 -12.98
C GLU A 88 -29.92 -36.26 -11.85
N GLU A 89 -30.65 -35.17 -11.65
CA GLU A 89 -32.12 -35.10 -11.75
C GLU A 89 -32.90 -36.42 -11.91
N VAL A 90 -33.78 -36.73 -10.94
CA VAL A 90 -34.94 -37.62 -11.15
C VAL A 90 -36.20 -37.01 -10.52
N MET A 91 -37.09 -36.58 -11.42
CA MET A 91 -38.56 -36.46 -11.39
C MET A 91 -39.28 -36.89 -10.07
N ALA A 92 -40.03 -36.02 -9.40
CA ALA A 92 -41.43 -35.64 -9.67
C ALA A 92 -42.46 -36.78 -9.51
N GLU A 93 -43.43 -36.67 -8.57
CA GLU A 93 -44.80 -36.18 -8.86
C GLU A 93 -45.68 -36.01 -7.59
N SER A 94 -46.61 -35.03 -7.63
CA SER A 94 -47.86 -34.87 -6.86
C SER A 94 -47.96 -35.24 -5.36
N SER A 95 -48.32 -34.27 -4.51
CA SER A 95 -49.73 -34.10 -4.05
C SER A 95 -49.89 -32.92 -3.09
N SER A 96 -51.14 -32.52 -2.85
CA SER A 96 -51.56 -31.25 -2.24
C SER A 96 -51.81 -31.31 -0.72
N SER A 97 -51.99 -30.12 -0.14
CA SER A 97 -52.77 -29.78 1.06
C SER A 97 -52.03 -29.42 2.37
N THR A 98 -52.33 -28.21 2.83
CA THR A 98 -52.40 -27.76 4.24
C THR A 98 -53.56 -28.49 4.97
N PRO A 99 -53.70 -28.49 6.32
CA PRO A 99 -53.30 -27.40 7.23
C PRO A 99 -52.87 -27.76 8.70
N SER A 100 -52.63 -26.69 9.48
CA SER A 100 -52.94 -26.54 10.92
C SER A 100 -52.10 -27.19 12.04
N SER A 101 -51.56 -26.29 12.90
CA SER A 101 -51.58 -26.32 14.38
C SER A 101 -50.54 -27.24 15.11
N VAL A 102 -50.01 -26.99 16.32
CA VAL A 102 -50.28 -26.06 17.46
C VAL A 102 -48.95 -25.65 18.17
N ILE A 103 -48.87 -24.41 18.71
CA ILE A 103 -48.22 -23.85 19.95
C ILE A 103 -47.21 -24.76 20.73
N VAL A 104 -46.00 -24.34 21.18
CA VAL A 104 -45.61 -23.44 22.33
C VAL A 104 -44.24 -22.77 22.01
N GLU A 105 -44.02 -21.46 22.00
CA GLU A 105 -43.94 -20.40 23.07
C GLU A 105 -42.70 -20.42 24.01
N ASP A 106 -41.77 -19.48 23.76
CA ASP A 106 -41.08 -18.60 24.73
C ASP A 106 -40.10 -17.67 23.93
N SER A 107 -40.26 -16.34 23.85
CA SER A 107 -40.05 -15.32 24.91
C SER A 107 -38.55 -15.15 25.29
N ALA A 108 -37.88 -13.99 25.23
CA ALA A 108 -38.17 -12.65 24.69
C ALA A 108 -36.80 -11.89 24.57
N CYS A 109 -36.60 -10.70 23.99
CA CYS A 109 -37.47 -9.70 23.33
C CYS A 109 -36.62 -8.76 22.44
N SER A 110 -37.20 -8.14 21.40
CA SER A 110 -36.66 -6.94 20.73
C SER A 110 -37.75 -6.23 19.93
N ASN A 111 -38.34 -5.14 20.46
CA ASN A 111 -39.19 -4.19 19.72
C ASN A 111 -39.59 -2.97 20.58
N ILE A 112 -38.77 -1.91 20.59
CA ILE A 112 -39.10 -0.62 21.24
C ILE A 112 -39.39 0.50 20.22
N ALA A 113 -39.22 0.26 18.92
CA ALA A 113 -39.16 1.31 17.90
C ALA A 113 -40.49 1.74 17.23
N GLN A 114 -41.66 1.14 17.54
CA GLN A 114 -42.86 1.29 16.69
C GLN A 114 -44.20 1.66 17.38
N GLN A 115 -44.23 2.18 18.61
CA GLN A 115 -45.49 2.33 19.36
C GLN A 115 -45.93 3.76 19.74
N MET A 116 -45.63 4.79 18.91
CA MET A 116 -46.08 6.18 19.15
C MET A 116 -46.74 6.88 17.94
N LEU A 117 -47.24 6.14 16.93
CA LEU A 117 -47.97 6.71 15.79
C LEU A 117 -49.33 6.04 15.55
N LYS A 118 -50.37 6.50 16.27
CA LYS A 118 -51.77 6.76 15.80
C LYS A 118 -52.80 6.72 16.94
N LYS A 119 -53.86 7.53 16.77
CA LYS A 119 -55.06 7.76 17.63
C LYS A 119 -54.88 8.90 18.63
N LYS A 120 -55.81 9.87 18.75
CA LYS A 120 -57.22 9.94 18.28
C LYS A 120 -57.61 11.35 17.80
N SER A 121 -58.66 11.42 16.99
CA SER A 121 -59.28 12.65 16.47
C SER A 121 -60.70 12.81 17.02
N SER A 122 -61.13 14.06 17.22
CA SER A 122 -62.51 14.60 17.27
C SER A 122 -63.48 14.15 18.39
N HIS A 123 -64.05 15.12 19.13
CA HIS A 123 -65.46 15.54 18.91
C HIS A 123 -65.91 16.82 19.67
N LYS A 124 -66.60 17.76 18.97
CA LYS A 124 -67.62 18.77 19.45
C LYS A 124 -67.17 19.89 20.45
N THR A 125 -67.78 21.10 20.54
CA THR A 125 -68.98 21.74 19.91
C THR A 125 -68.92 23.30 19.98
N ASN A 126 -69.39 23.98 18.92
CA ASN A 126 -70.19 25.24 18.82
C ASN A 126 -69.71 26.64 19.31
N ASP A 127 -70.14 27.65 18.53
CA ASP A 127 -70.00 29.14 18.55
C ASP A 127 -70.85 29.87 19.65
N PRO A 128 -71.03 31.24 19.74
CA PRO A 128 -70.66 32.36 18.81
C PRO A 128 -70.25 33.74 19.45
N TYR A 129 -70.24 34.82 18.62
CA TYR A 129 -70.28 36.28 18.96
C TYR A 129 -68.94 36.95 19.40
N GLN A 130 -68.57 38.21 19.08
CA GLN A 130 -69.16 39.29 18.26
C GLN A 130 -68.08 40.26 17.69
N SER A 131 -68.52 41.22 16.87
CA SER A 131 -67.84 42.27 16.08
C SER A 131 -67.11 43.41 16.83
N GLY A 132 -66.18 44.08 16.14
CA GLY A 132 -65.72 45.46 16.44
C GLY A 132 -65.05 46.15 15.24
N HIS A 133 -65.55 47.33 14.83
CA HIS A 133 -64.98 48.21 13.80
C HIS A 133 -63.83 49.10 14.34
N GLY A 134 -62.99 49.68 13.47
CA GLY A 134 -62.28 50.94 13.78
C GLY A 134 -60.87 51.14 13.21
N ASP A 135 -60.79 51.63 11.97
CA ASP A 135 -59.98 52.78 11.50
C ASP A 135 -58.46 52.97 11.80
N SER A 136 -57.77 53.33 10.71
CA SER A 136 -56.70 54.36 10.62
C SER A 136 -55.28 54.11 11.20
N ALA A 137 -54.36 53.88 10.26
CA ALA A 137 -52.98 54.36 10.15
C ALA A 137 -52.23 54.92 11.39
N SER A 138 -51.04 54.37 11.68
CA SER A 138 -49.77 55.13 11.56
C SER A 138 -48.51 54.28 11.91
N THR A 139 -47.35 54.80 11.50
CA THR A 139 -45.97 54.42 11.91
C THR A 139 -45.51 52.96 11.77
N ALA A 140 -44.89 52.66 10.63
CA ALA A 140 -44.03 51.48 10.47
C ALA A 140 -42.79 51.57 11.38
N SER A 141 -42.79 50.84 12.50
CA SER A 141 -41.56 50.47 13.21
C SER A 141 -41.17 49.05 12.80
N LYS A 142 -39.90 48.88 12.40
CA LYS A 142 -39.36 47.62 11.87
C LYS A 142 -39.25 46.60 13.01
N PRO A 143 -39.99 45.47 13.00
CA PRO A 143 -39.89 44.48 14.08
C PRO A 143 -38.52 43.79 14.02
N GLU A 144 -37.70 44.06 15.03
CA GLU A 144 -36.44 43.38 15.25
C GLU A 144 -36.73 41.87 15.45
N LYS A 145 -36.20 41.04 14.54
CA LYS A 145 -36.56 39.62 14.44
C LYS A 145 -35.88 38.81 15.55
N GLN A 146 -36.37 38.96 16.78
CA GLN A 146 -35.86 38.25 17.96
C GLN A 146 -35.84 36.75 17.70
N SER A 147 -34.64 36.17 17.72
CA SER A 147 -34.40 34.73 17.61
C SER A 147 -35.36 33.97 18.52
N GLY A 148 -36.03 32.92 17.99
CA GLY A 148 -37.05 32.18 18.75
C GLY A 148 -36.54 31.64 20.09
N ILE A 149 -35.23 31.36 20.17
CA ILE A 149 -34.53 30.94 21.39
C ILE A 149 -34.57 32.03 22.48
N SER A 150 -34.37 33.31 22.11
CA SER A 150 -34.40 34.42 23.07
C SER A 150 -35.82 34.79 23.51
N LYS A 151 -36.82 34.62 22.63
CA LYS A 151 -38.23 34.74 23.00
C LYS A 151 -38.64 33.64 23.99
N TRP A 152 -38.32 32.38 23.67
CA TRP A 152 -38.62 31.22 24.52
C TRP A 152 -37.96 31.32 25.91
N MET A 153 -36.72 31.82 26.00
CA MET A 153 -36.06 32.08 27.29
C MET A 153 -36.72 33.18 28.13
N LYS A 154 -37.32 34.21 27.51
CA LYS A 154 -38.06 35.27 28.22
C LYS A 154 -39.39 34.77 28.77
N GLU A 155 -40.08 33.89 28.05
CA GLU A 155 -41.34 33.27 28.47
C GLU A 155 -41.10 32.21 29.56
N ASN A 156 -40.02 31.42 29.44
CA ASN A 156 -39.67 30.36 30.39
C ASN A 156 -38.53 30.78 31.35
N LYS A 157 -38.69 31.89 32.08
CA LYS A 157 -37.64 32.42 32.99
C LYS A 157 -37.04 31.37 33.94
N HIS A 158 -37.88 30.53 34.55
CA HIS A 158 -37.43 29.46 35.45
C HIS A 158 -36.58 28.40 34.75
N ALA A 159 -36.91 28.03 33.50
CA ALA A 159 -36.08 27.14 32.70
C ALA A 159 -34.77 27.82 32.27
N ALA A 160 -34.80 29.11 31.92
CA ALA A 160 -33.61 29.87 31.55
C ALA A 160 -32.60 29.99 32.71
N GLU A 161 -33.05 30.21 33.95
CA GLU A 161 -32.14 30.21 35.12
C GLU A 161 -31.60 28.82 35.46
N ALA A 162 -32.41 27.76 35.34
CA ALA A 162 -31.93 26.38 35.51
C ALA A 162 -30.88 26.00 34.45
N ILE A 163 -31.09 26.39 33.19
CA ILE A 163 -30.12 26.20 32.10
C ILE A 163 -28.83 26.98 32.38
N LYS A 164 -28.90 28.23 32.85
CA LYS A 164 -27.69 29.02 33.21
C LYS A 164 -26.89 28.39 34.34
N TYR A 165 -27.55 27.83 35.37
CA TYR A 165 -26.88 27.16 36.47
C TYR A 165 -26.16 25.89 36.00
N ASN A 166 -26.88 25.01 35.29
CA ASN A 166 -26.31 23.78 34.73
C ASN A 166 -25.19 24.07 33.72
N ALA A 167 -25.34 25.12 32.90
CA ALA A 167 -24.29 25.57 31.99
C ALA A 167 -23.03 26.02 32.75
N ARG A 168 -23.15 26.84 33.80
CA ARG A 168 -22.01 27.24 34.64
C ARG A 168 -21.28 26.05 35.29
N LEU A 169 -22.00 24.97 35.59
CA LEU A 169 -21.43 23.76 36.19
C LEU A 169 -20.77 22.84 35.15
N ILE A 170 -21.37 22.67 33.97
CA ILE A 170 -20.94 21.69 32.96
C ILE A 170 -19.88 22.27 31.99
N ILE A 171 -19.98 23.56 31.62
CA ILE A 171 -19.04 24.21 30.68
C ILE A 171 -17.56 24.05 31.08
N PRO A 172 -17.12 24.30 32.33
CA PRO A 172 -15.70 24.14 32.67
C PRO A 172 -15.22 22.69 32.57
N GLY A 173 -16.04 21.71 32.96
CA GLY A 173 -15.71 20.29 32.81
C GLY A 173 -15.63 19.88 31.33
N ALA A 174 -16.59 20.30 30.52
CA ALA A 174 -16.59 20.06 29.07
C ALA A 174 -15.38 20.72 28.38
N ALA A 175 -15.00 21.95 28.78
CA ALA A 175 -13.83 22.63 28.25
C ALA A 175 -12.53 21.88 28.57
N VAL A 176 -12.36 21.37 29.80
CA VAL A 176 -11.21 20.54 30.17
C VAL A 176 -11.16 19.25 29.35
N VAL A 177 -12.30 18.56 29.19
CA VAL A 177 -12.38 17.35 28.35
C VAL A 177 -12.02 17.64 26.89
N VAL A 178 -12.51 18.74 26.32
CA VAL A 178 -12.16 19.16 24.95
C VAL A 178 -10.67 19.46 24.82
N VAL A 179 -10.06 20.16 25.78
CA VAL A 179 -8.60 20.44 25.79
C VAL A 179 -7.80 19.13 25.89
N VAL A 180 -8.21 18.18 26.72
CA VAL A 180 -7.57 16.86 26.82
C VAL A 180 -7.70 16.07 25.51
N CYS A 181 -8.89 16.03 24.90
CA CYS A 181 -9.11 15.37 23.60
C CYS A 181 -8.29 16.01 22.47
N LEU A 182 -8.18 17.34 22.45
CA LEU A 182 -7.32 18.05 21.48
C LEU A 182 -5.84 17.76 21.74
N GLY A 183 -5.38 17.74 22.99
CA GLY A 183 -4.01 17.37 23.35
C GLY A 183 -3.68 15.93 22.93
N LEU A 184 -4.57 14.97 23.19
CA LEU A 184 -4.43 13.59 22.74
C LEU A 184 -4.43 13.47 21.22
N TYR A 185 -5.28 14.21 20.52
CA TYR A 185 -5.27 14.26 19.05
C TYR A 185 -3.92 14.76 18.51
N TRP A 186 -3.39 15.87 19.04
CA TRP A 186 -2.07 16.39 18.66
C TRP A 186 -0.94 15.38 18.93
N ILE A 187 -0.96 14.71 20.09
CA ILE A 187 0.01 13.66 20.43
C ILE A 187 -0.08 12.48 19.46
N MET A 188 -1.30 12.03 19.11
CA MET A 188 -1.50 10.96 18.13
C MET A 188 -1.00 11.36 16.74
N THR A 189 -1.28 12.59 16.28
CA THR A 189 -0.73 13.09 15.00
C THR A 189 0.80 13.20 15.01
N ALA A 190 1.42 13.45 16.16
CA ALA A 190 2.87 13.49 16.30
C ALA A 190 3.53 12.09 16.35
N MET A 191 2.78 11.04 16.71
CA MET A 191 3.25 9.64 16.70
C MET A 191 3.03 8.93 15.35
N VAL A 192 2.14 9.44 14.49
CA VAL A 192 1.99 8.95 13.11
C VAL A 192 3.18 9.44 12.30
N GLY A 193 4.27 8.66 12.34
CA GLY A 193 5.42 8.87 11.47
C GLY A 193 5.00 8.75 10.01
N THR A 194 5.16 9.82 9.23
CA THR A 194 5.01 9.77 7.78
C THR A 194 6.06 8.86 7.20
N THR A 195 5.66 7.78 6.52
CA THR A 195 6.59 6.89 5.82
C THR A 195 7.29 7.67 4.71
N GLU A 196 8.53 8.09 4.95
CA GLU A 196 9.30 8.83 3.95
C GLU A 196 9.54 7.95 2.73
N HIS A 197 9.05 8.40 1.57
CA HIS A 197 9.25 7.75 0.28
C HIS A 197 9.91 8.73 -0.69
N PRO A 198 10.68 8.24 -1.67
CA PRO A 198 11.20 9.06 -2.75
C PRO A 198 10.06 9.73 -3.54
N PRO A 199 10.35 10.81 -4.29
CA PRO A 199 9.44 11.27 -5.33
C PRO A 199 9.18 10.12 -6.30
N LEU A 200 7.91 9.80 -6.50
CA LEU A 200 7.46 8.72 -7.38
C LEU A 200 6.86 9.32 -8.66
N GLU A 201 7.16 8.71 -9.79
CA GLU A 201 6.59 9.03 -11.10
C GLU A 201 5.77 7.84 -11.63
N GLN A 202 4.62 8.10 -12.24
CA GLN A 202 3.73 7.03 -12.69
C GLN A 202 4.21 6.45 -14.02
N ILE A 203 4.93 5.32 -13.93
CA ILE A 203 5.41 4.59 -15.11
C ILE A 203 4.42 3.49 -15.50
N SER A 204 4.00 3.55 -16.75
CA SER A 204 3.28 2.50 -17.47
C SER A 204 4.06 2.13 -18.73
N GLY A 205 3.70 1.05 -19.41
CA GLY A 205 4.43 0.66 -20.61
C GLY A 205 3.90 -0.56 -21.33
N ILE A 206 4.68 -1.05 -22.28
CA ILE A 206 4.47 -2.33 -22.96
C ILE A 206 5.79 -3.11 -23.08
N VAL A 207 5.72 -4.43 -22.87
CA VAL A 207 6.83 -5.35 -23.11
C VAL A 207 6.48 -6.26 -24.29
N THR A 208 7.40 -6.37 -25.23
CA THR A 208 7.31 -7.30 -26.36
C THR A 208 8.53 -8.20 -26.43
N LEU A 209 8.35 -9.42 -26.93
CA LEU A 209 9.41 -10.38 -27.25
C LEU A 209 9.24 -10.84 -28.70
N ASP A 210 10.27 -10.63 -29.52
CA ASP A 210 10.24 -10.93 -30.97
C ASP A 210 8.98 -10.33 -31.65
N ASP A 211 8.74 -9.04 -31.39
CA ASP A 211 7.59 -8.24 -31.86
C ASP A 211 6.19 -8.72 -31.42
N LYS A 212 6.10 -9.68 -30.49
CA LYS A 212 4.84 -10.14 -29.89
C LYS A 212 4.66 -9.57 -28.48
N PRO A 213 3.43 -9.22 -28.05
CA PRO A 213 3.18 -8.87 -26.65
C PRO A 213 3.57 -10.01 -25.72
N LEU A 214 4.20 -9.69 -24.60
CA LEU A 214 4.65 -10.66 -23.61
C LEU A 214 3.73 -10.63 -22.38
N PRO A 215 2.77 -11.56 -22.24
CA PRO A 215 1.84 -11.58 -21.12
C PRO A 215 2.44 -12.18 -19.85
N HIS A 216 1.84 -11.84 -18.70
CA HIS A 216 2.17 -12.39 -17.38
C HIS A 216 3.66 -12.33 -17.00
N ALA A 217 4.38 -11.36 -17.54
CA ALA A 217 5.77 -11.08 -17.21
C ALA A 217 5.87 -10.08 -16.06
N GLU A 218 6.75 -10.37 -15.11
CA GLU A 218 7.10 -9.49 -14.01
C GLU A 218 8.18 -8.50 -14.47
N VAL A 219 7.91 -7.21 -14.32
CA VAL A 219 8.80 -6.10 -14.68
C VAL A 219 9.26 -5.43 -13.39
N VAL A 220 10.56 -5.49 -13.11
CA VAL A 220 11.18 -4.99 -11.87
C VAL A 220 12.17 -3.87 -12.20
N PHE A 221 11.92 -2.67 -11.69
CA PHE A 221 12.80 -1.51 -11.81
C PHE A 221 13.69 -1.41 -10.58
N VAL A 222 14.99 -1.70 -10.75
CA VAL A 222 15.98 -1.66 -9.68
C VAL A 222 16.72 -0.32 -9.71
N PRO A 223 16.47 0.61 -8.78
CA PRO A 223 17.15 1.90 -8.74
C PRO A 223 18.67 1.71 -8.57
N GLN A 224 19.45 2.53 -9.27
CA GLN A 224 20.90 2.62 -9.16
C GLN A 224 21.35 3.85 -8.35
N ASP A 225 20.55 4.91 -8.38
CA ASP A 225 20.85 6.18 -7.72
C ASP A 225 20.36 6.20 -6.26
N GLU A 226 21.11 6.89 -5.40
CA GLU A 226 20.73 7.15 -4.01
C GLU A 226 19.78 8.35 -3.91
N TRP A 227 18.83 8.31 -2.97
CA TRP A 227 17.83 9.39 -2.81
C TRP A 227 18.07 10.29 -1.58
N LYS A 228 18.41 9.68 -0.43
CA LYS A 228 18.72 10.39 0.83
C LYS A 228 19.84 9.65 1.53
N GLU A 229 20.88 10.36 1.99
CA GLU A 229 21.94 9.88 2.92
C GLU A 229 22.15 8.35 2.92
N ASP A 230 22.90 7.86 1.92
CA ASP A 230 23.29 6.46 1.72
C ASP A 230 22.12 5.45 1.56
N LYS A 231 20.89 5.92 1.30
CA LYS A 231 19.71 5.09 1.03
C LYS A 231 19.35 5.07 -0.46
N ILE A 232 19.52 3.89 -1.04
CA ILE A 232 18.94 3.52 -2.34
C ILE A 232 17.42 3.31 -2.14
N PRO A 233 16.55 3.82 -3.05
CA PRO A 233 15.12 3.50 -3.06
C PRO A 233 14.83 2.00 -3.14
N ALA A 234 13.60 1.60 -2.82
CA ALA A 234 13.14 0.24 -3.08
C ALA A 234 13.03 -0.02 -4.59
N GLN A 235 13.15 -1.28 -5.00
CA GLN A 235 12.78 -1.68 -6.36
C GLN A 235 11.27 -1.51 -6.55
N SER A 236 10.85 -1.14 -7.76
CA SER A 236 9.43 -1.08 -8.14
C SER A 236 9.07 -2.30 -8.97
N GLU A 237 7.87 -2.84 -8.82
CA GLU A 237 7.39 -4.06 -9.47
C GLU A 237 6.04 -3.84 -10.16
N GLY A 238 5.88 -4.47 -11.32
CA GLY A 238 4.64 -4.48 -12.10
C GLY A 238 4.52 -5.78 -12.90
N PHE A 239 3.31 -6.11 -13.34
CA PHE A 239 3.03 -7.30 -14.15
C PHE A 239 2.43 -6.88 -15.48
N THR A 240 2.78 -7.60 -16.55
CA THR A 240 2.16 -7.40 -17.86
C THR A 240 0.82 -8.14 -17.99
N ASP A 241 -0.14 -7.49 -18.64
CA ASP A 241 -1.43 -8.09 -19.02
C ASP A 241 -1.35 -8.93 -20.31
N ASP A 242 -2.48 -9.46 -20.78
CA ASP A 242 -2.61 -10.23 -22.03
C ASP A 242 -2.14 -9.47 -23.29
N GLN A 243 -1.95 -8.15 -23.22
CA GLN A 243 -1.46 -7.29 -24.32
C GLN A 243 -0.01 -6.83 -24.09
N GLY A 244 0.65 -7.32 -23.04
CA GLY A 244 2.01 -6.94 -22.68
C GLY A 244 2.10 -5.61 -21.94
N HIS A 245 0.97 -4.97 -21.58
CA HIS A 245 0.97 -3.69 -20.88
C HIS A 245 1.22 -3.87 -19.39
N PHE A 246 2.08 -3.04 -18.81
CA PHE A 246 2.35 -3.03 -17.37
C PHE A 246 2.18 -1.63 -16.76
N GLU A 247 1.95 -1.60 -15.46
CA GLU A 247 2.00 -0.41 -14.62
C GLU A 247 2.89 -0.73 -13.40
N LEU A 248 3.83 0.14 -13.06
CA LEU A 248 4.73 -0.08 -11.93
C LEU A 248 4.08 0.32 -10.60
N SER A 249 4.46 -0.38 -9.54
CA SER A 249 4.17 -0.04 -8.15
C SER A 249 5.45 -0.07 -7.32
N TYR A 250 5.66 0.94 -6.49
CA TYR A 250 6.89 1.10 -5.71
C TYR A 250 6.83 0.28 -4.41
N LEU A 251 5.83 0.56 -3.57
CA LEU A 251 5.61 -0.14 -2.29
C LEU A 251 4.12 -0.11 -1.93
N LYS A 252 3.55 -1.28 -1.63
CA LYS A 252 2.22 -1.47 -0.99
C LYS A 252 1.16 -0.41 -1.33
N GLY A 253 0.77 -0.37 -2.61
CA GLY A 253 -0.31 0.50 -3.10
C GLY A 253 0.14 1.89 -3.58
N LEU A 254 1.40 2.28 -3.38
CA LEU A 254 1.99 3.43 -4.06
C LEU A 254 2.34 3.04 -5.50
N LYS A 255 1.63 3.64 -6.46
CA LYS A 255 1.90 3.49 -7.89
C LYS A 255 3.13 4.28 -8.33
N GLY A 256 3.75 3.84 -9.42
CA GLY A 256 4.94 4.46 -10.00
C GLY A 256 6.26 3.86 -9.52
N ALA A 257 7.35 4.52 -9.92
CA ALA A 257 8.72 4.21 -9.52
C ALA A 257 9.43 5.47 -9.01
N ALA A 258 10.49 5.31 -8.22
CA ALA A 258 11.31 6.44 -7.79
C ALA A 258 11.93 7.18 -8.99
N MET A 259 12.11 8.51 -8.91
CA MET A 259 12.86 9.24 -9.94
C MET A 259 14.35 8.84 -9.95
N GLY A 260 14.97 8.82 -11.14
CA GLY A 260 16.39 8.49 -11.34
C GLY A 260 16.63 7.28 -12.25
N THR A 261 17.86 6.77 -12.25
CA THR A 261 18.31 5.67 -13.11
C THR A 261 17.92 4.30 -12.54
N HIS A 262 17.25 3.48 -13.34
CA HIS A 262 16.88 2.10 -12.99
C HIS A 262 17.48 1.09 -13.96
N VAL A 263 17.88 -0.06 -13.44
CA VAL A 263 18.10 -1.28 -14.22
C VAL A 263 16.80 -2.06 -14.24
N VAL A 264 16.25 -2.28 -15.42
CA VAL A 264 14.96 -2.95 -15.63
C VAL A 264 15.19 -4.44 -15.80
N ARG A 265 14.54 -5.28 -14.99
CA ARG A 265 14.63 -6.74 -15.07
C ARG A 265 13.27 -7.31 -15.42
N ILE A 266 13.23 -8.23 -16.37
CA ILE A 266 11.98 -8.81 -16.85
C ILE A 266 12.05 -10.34 -16.69
N PHE A 267 11.10 -10.89 -15.95
CA PHE A 267 10.95 -12.32 -15.70
C PHE A 267 9.63 -12.81 -16.29
N SER A 268 9.59 -14.03 -16.83
CA SER A 268 8.35 -14.70 -17.20
C SER A 268 8.46 -16.18 -16.83
N THR A 269 7.36 -16.76 -16.40
CA THR A 269 7.23 -18.20 -16.10
C THR A 269 6.71 -18.98 -17.29
N GLU A 270 5.98 -18.32 -18.21
CA GLU A 270 5.40 -18.92 -19.41
C GLU A 270 6.38 -18.94 -20.58
N THR A 271 7.19 -17.89 -20.73
CA THR A 271 8.07 -17.70 -21.89
C THR A 271 9.55 -17.61 -21.48
N GLN A 272 10.41 -18.33 -22.19
CA GLN A 272 11.85 -18.33 -21.92
C GLN A 272 12.50 -17.02 -22.40
N ILE A 273 12.78 -16.10 -21.48
CA ILE A 273 13.50 -14.84 -21.75
C ILE A 273 15.02 -15.06 -21.63
N PRO A 274 15.85 -14.48 -22.52
CA PRO A 274 17.31 -14.47 -22.38
C PRO A 274 17.82 -13.82 -21.08
N ILE A 275 18.95 -14.32 -20.57
CA ILE A 275 19.51 -13.91 -19.26
C ILE A 275 19.95 -12.43 -19.24
N ILE A 276 20.23 -11.86 -20.41
CA ILE A 276 20.60 -10.45 -20.61
C ILE A 276 19.47 -9.45 -20.34
N TYR A 277 18.26 -9.92 -20.02
CA TYR A 277 17.11 -9.08 -19.64
C TYR A 277 16.61 -9.36 -18.22
N ASN A 278 17.16 -10.36 -17.52
CA ASN A 278 16.76 -10.73 -16.15
C ASN A 278 17.90 -10.50 -15.13
N VAL A 279 18.67 -11.54 -14.79
CA VAL A 279 19.73 -11.52 -13.79
C VAL A 279 20.90 -10.65 -14.22
N LYS A 280 21.25 -10.66 -15.51
CA LYS A 280 22.29 -9.82 -16.11
C LYS A 280 21.69 -8.74 -16.99
N SER A 281 20.62 -8.10 -16.53
CA SER A 281 19.89 -7.14 -17.37
C SER A 281 20.79 -5.99 -17.84
N ILE A 282 20.78 -5.77 -19.16
CA ILE A 282 21.40 -4.61 -19.83
C ILE A 282 20.38 -3.46 -20.03
N LEU A 283 19.11 -3.67 -19.68
CA LEU A 283 18.07 -2.67 -19.84
C LEU A 283 18.21 -1.60 -18.76
N THR A 284 18.38 -0.36 -19.19
CA THR A 284 18.36 0.82 -18.32
C THR A 284 17.21 1.74 -18.72
N TYR A 285 16.55 2.33 -17.72
CA TYR A 285 15.51 3.32 -17.92
C TYR A 285 15.69 4.46 -16.91
N ASP A 286 15.58 5.70 -17.38
CA ASP A 286 15.82 6.91 -16.60
C ASP A 286 14.47 7.60 -16.34
N VAL A 287 13.98 7.49 -15.10
CA VAL A 287 12.67 7.98 -14.69
C VAL A 287 12.74 9.47 -14.45
N LYS A 288 12.32 10.23 -15.48
CA LYS A 288 12.11 11.67 -15.46
C LYS A 288 10.61 11.97 -15.43
N GLY A 289 10.20 12.99 -14.69
CA GLY A 289 8.80 13.40 -14.48
C GLY A 289 8.06 13.98 -15.70
N SER A 290 8.37 13.48 -16.89
CA SER A 290 7.71 13.77 -18.17
C SER A 290 7.36 12.51 -18.96
N ASP A 291 8.03 11.39 -18.70
CA ASP A 291 7.95 10.19 -19.55
C ASP A 291 7.25 9.04 -18.80
N SER A 292 5.91 9.09 -18.76
CA SER A 292 5.06 8.08 -18.10
C SER A 292 4.88 6.76 -18.88
N HIS A 293 5.53 6.64 -20.05
CA HIS A 293 5.41 5.49 -20.96
C HIS A 293 6.78 4.92 -21.36
N ALA A 294 6.97 3.63 -21.06
CA ALA A 294 8.16 2.86 -21.43
C ALA A 294 7.82 1.72 -22.42
N GLU A 295 8.64 1.54 -23.46
CA GLU A 295 8.50 0.44 -24.43
C GLU A 295 9.75 -0.44 -24.38
N PHE A 296 9.61 -1.72 -24.02
CA PHE A 296 10.72 -2.66 -23.94
C PHE A 296 10.58 -3.74 -25.02
N LYS A 297 11.50 -3.73 -26.00
CA LYS A 297 11.57 -4.73 -27.09
C LYS A 297 12.67 -5.73 -26.79
N LEU A 298 12.27 -6.95 -26.49
CA LEU A 298 13.15 -8.06 -26.18
C LEU A 298 13.34 -8.93 -27.44
N VAL A 299 14.53 -9.50 -27.58
CA VAL A 299 14.87 -10.41 -28.70
C VAL A 299 15.33 -11.73 -28.11
N SER A 300 14.82 -12.87 -28.59
CA SER A 300 15.13 -14.19 -28.01
C SER A 300 16.52 -14.77 -28.33
N ARG A 301 17.35 -14.03 -29.08
CA ARG A 301 18.49 -14.54 -29.86
C ARG A 301 19.85 -14.47 -29.17
#